data_AF-A0A4P5T4G7-F1
#
_entry.id   AF-A0A4P5T4G7-F1
#
_cell.length_a   1.000
_cell.length_b   1.000
_cell.length_c   1.000
_cell.angle_alpha   90.00
_cell.angle_beta   90.00
_cell.angle_gamma   90.00
#
_symmetry.space_group_name_H-M   'P 1'
#
loop_
_entity.id
_entity.type
_entity.pdbx_description
1 polymer ?
#
loop_
_entity_poly.entity_id
_entity_poly.type
_entity_poly.pdbx_seq_one_letter_code
_entity_poly.pdbx_strand_id
1 'polypeptide(L)' 'MPPLSTKTRIAFKIAARARKFVLEGCPVEGYDYLYSCLAEAKESDEELYALLQAEVVKFEARIDQLLEESELD' A
#
# COMPACT_ATOMS: atom_id res chain seq x y z
N MET A 1 12.64 9.43 -19.40
CA MET A 1 12.50 8.51 -18.25
C MET A 1 12.32 7.11 -18.78
N PRO A 2 13.07 6.10 -18.30
CA PRO A 2 12.81 4.72 -18.68
C PRO A 2 11.39 4.31 -18.23
N PRO A 3 10.71 3.43 -18.98
CA PRO A 3 9.40 2.94 -18.58
C PRO A 3 9.49 2.17 -17.27
N LEU A 4 8.53 2.39 -16.37
CA LEU A 4 8.45 1.67 -15.10
C LEU A 4 8.38 0.16 -15.34
N SER A 5 9.14 -0.61 -14.56
CA SER A 5 9.08 -2.06 -14.60
C SER A 5 7.65 -2.53 -14.33
N THR A 6 7.30 -3.72 -14.85
CA THR A 6 5.99 -4.31 -14.62
C THR A 6 5.70 -4.46 -13.12
N LYS A 7 6.71 -4.84 -12.33
CA LYS A 7 6.58 -5.02 -10.88
C LYS A 7 6.34 -3.71 -10.15
N THR A 8 7.01 -2.62 -10.55
CA THR A 8 6.71 -1.29 -9.99
C THR A 8 5.27 -0.88 -10.27
N ARG A 9 4.74 -1.18 -11.46
CA ARG A 9 3.33 -0.92 -11.79
C ARG A 9 2.36 -1.79 -10.97
N ILE A 10 2.72 -3.04 -10.70
CA ILE A 10 1.91 -3.95 -9.86
C ILE A 10 1.88 -3.42 -8.42
N ALA A 11 3.04 -3.15 -7.81
CA ALA A 11 3.13 -2.61 -6.45
C ALA A 11 2.33 -1.30 -6.30
N PHE A 12 2.47 -0.38 -7.27
CA PHE A 12 1.70 0.86 -7.29
C PHE A 12 0.19 0.63 -7.29
N LYS A 13 -0.31 -0.33 -8.09
CA LYS A 13 -1.74 -0.64 -8.17
C LYS A 13 -2.28 -1.27 -6.88
N ILE A 14 -1.52 -2.19 -6.28
CA ILE A 14 -1.87 -2.80 -5.00
C ILE A 14 -1.98 -1.70 -3.93
N ALA A 15 -0.96 -0.85 -3.82
CA ALA A 15 -0.95 0.24 -2.85
C ALA A 15 -2.07 1.27 -3.10
N ALA A 16 -2.36 1.60 -4.36
CA ALA A 16 -3.47 2.47 -4.72
C ALA A 16 -4.83 1.89 -4.31
N ARG A 17 -5.01 0.57 -4.42
CA ARG A 17 -6.23 -0.11 -3.95
C ARG A 17 -6.33 -0.08 -2.43
N ALA A 18 -5.25 -0.34 -1.70
CA ALA A 18 -5.22 -0.22 -0.24
C ALA A 18 -5.62 1.19 0.21
N ARG A 19 -5.03 2.24 -0.39
CA ARG A 19 -5.38 3.65 -0.11
C ARG A 19 -6.84 3.98 -0.41
N LYS A 20 -7.45 3.35 -1.42
CA LYS A 20 -8.87 3.54 -1.72
C LYS A 20 -9.77 3.07 -0.57
N PHE A 21 -9.44 1.96 0.09
CA PHE A 21 -10.20 1.49 1.25
C PHE A 21 -10.18 2.52 2.39
N VAL A 22 -9.04 3.18 2.62
CA VAL A 22 -8.95 4.25 3.63
C VAL A 22 -9.89 5.41 3.29
N LEU A 23 -9.95 5.84 2.02
CA LEU A 23 -10.87 6.89 1.58
C LEU A 23 -12.34 6.46 1.64
N GLU A 24 -12.62 5.16 1.66
CA GLU A 24 -13.95 4.56 1.83
C GLU A 24 -14.33 4.40 3.31
N GLY A 25 -13.45 4.77 4.26
CA GLY A 25 -13.67 4.60 5.70
C GLY A 25 -13.34 3.19 6.23
N CYS A 26 -12.61 2.41 5.43
CA CYS A 26 -12.27 1.01 5.68
C CYS A 26 -10.73 0.81 5.81
N PRO A 27 -10.03 1.47 6.75
CA PRO A 27 -8.57 1.39 6.83
C PRO A 27 -8.06 -0.02 7.14
N VAL A 28 -8.80 -0.81 7.93
CA VAL A 28 -8.44 -2.19 8.29
C VAL A 28 -8.41 -3.08 7.06
N GLU A 29 -9.41 -2.99 6.19
CA GLU A 29 -9.47 -3.71 4.92
C GLU A 29 -8.34 -3.31 3.97
N GLY A 30 -7.90 -2.05 4.04
CA GLY A 30 -6.72 -1.56 3.35
C GLY A 30 -5.43 -2.26 3.81
N TYR A 31 -5.24 -2.40 5.12
CA TYR A 31 -4.14 -3.16 5.70
C TYR A 31 -4.20 -4.64 5.34
N ASP A 32 -5.35 -5.29 5.53
CA ASP A 32 -5.53 -6.71 5.24
C ASP A 32 -5.18 -7.03 3.78
N TYR A 33 -5.66 -6.20 2.84
CA TYR A 33 -5.36 -6.33 1.43
C TYR A 33 -3.85 -6.19 1.16
N LEU A 34 -3.20 -5.15 1.70
CA LEU A 34 -1.79 -4.87 1.43
C LEU A 34 -0.87 -5.93 2.04
N TYR A 35 -1.13 -6.38 3.27
CA TYR A 35 -0.34 -7.41 3.94
C TYR A 35 -0.55 -8.80 3.32
N SER A 36 -1.75 -9.11 2.82
CA SER A 36 -1.99 -10.36 2.07
C SER A 36 -1.14 -10.39 0.80
N CYS A 37 -1.13 -9.31 0.01
CA CYS A 37 -0.26 -9.22 -1.17
C CYS A 37 1.24 -9.26 -0.81
N LEU A 38 1.63 -8.66 0.32
CA LEU A 38 3.00 -8.71 0.80
C LEU A 38 3.42 -10.14 1.17
N ALA A 39 2.55 -10.90 1.84
CA ALA A 39 2.81 -12.29 2.20
C ALA A 39 2.97 -13.17 0.95
N GLU A 40 2.09 -13.04 -0.05
CA GLU A 40 2.21 -13.75 -1.32
C GLU A 40 3.51 -13.42 -2.06
N ALA A 41 3.86 -12.13 -2.12
CA ALA A 41 5.10 -11.69 -2.77
C ALA A 41 6.35 -12.20 -2.05
N LYS A 42 6.32 -12.30 -0.71
CA LYS A 42 7.44 -12.84 0.10
C LYS A 42 7.81 -14.27 -0.30
N GLU A 43 6.83 -15.06 -0.73
CA GLU A 43 7.02 -16.46 -1.13
C GLU A 43 7.42 -16.62 -2.60
N SER A 44 7.10 -15.65 -3.46
CA SER A 44 7.12 -15.83 -4.93
C SER A 44 7.95 -14.82 -5.72
N ASP A 45 8.15 -13.60 -5.23
CA ASP A 45 8.83 -12.52 -5.96
C ASP A 45 9.50 -11.51 -5.00
N GLU A 46 10.79 -11.68 -4.75
CA GLU A 46 11.60 -10.86 -3.85
C GLU A 46 11.62 -9.37 -4.26
N GLU A 47 11.66 -9.07 -5.55
CA GLU A 47 11.66 -7.69 -6.05
C GLU A 47 10.31 -7.03 -5.81
N LEU A 48 9.21 -7.74 -6.07
CA LEU A 48 7.87 -7.24 -5.77
C LEU A 48 7.66 -7.07 -4.26
N TYR A 49 8.17 -8.00 -3.45
CA TYR A 49 8.12 -7.91 -2.00
C TYR A 49 8.81 -6.62 -1.50
N ALA A 50 10.03 -6.33 -1.95
CA ALA A 50 10.75 -5.11 -1.58
C ALA A 50 9.98 -3.84 -1.99
N LEU A 51 9.37 -3.84 -3.18
CA LEU A 51 8.54 -2.72 -3.65
C LEU A 51 7.28 -2.54 -2.78
N LEU A 52 6.63 -3.63 -2.39
CA LEU A 52 5.45 -3.59 -1.52
C LEU A 52 5.79 -3.14 -0.09
N GLN A 53 6.95 -3.53 0.46
CA GLN A 53 7.41 -3.01 1.75
C GLN A 53 7.54 -1.48 1.72
N ALA A 54 8.08 -0.91 0.65
CA ALA A 54 8.17 0.54 0.49
C ALA A 54 6.79 1.21 0.39
N GLU A 55 5.80 0.54 -0.19
CA GLU A 55 4.42 1.05 -0.26
C GLU A 55 3.68 0.93 1.09
N VAL A 56 3.97 -0.06 1.93
CA VAL A 56 3.43 -0.18 3.30
C VAL A 56 3.79 1.06 4.12
N VAL A 57 5.07 1.47 4.11
CA VAL A 57 5.52 2.67 4.84
C VAL A 57 4.76 3.91 4.39
N LYS A 58 4.52 4.07 3.08
CA LYS A 58 3.74 5.20 2.54
C LYS A 58 2.26 5.12 2.92
N PHE A 59 1.72 3.91 3.01
CA PHE A 59 0.35 3.67 3.39
C PHE A 59 0.10 4.03 4.86
N GLU A 60 0.98 3.57 5.76
CA GLU A 60 0.96 3.91 7.19
C GLU A 60 1.05 5.41 7.40
N ALA A 61 2.03 6.08 6.77
CA ALA A 61 2.17 7.54 6.86
C ALA A 61 0.91 8.30 6.37
N ARG A 62 0.18 7.75 5.39
CA ARG A 62 -1.08 8.35 4.92
C ARG A 62 -2.22 8.15 5.92
N ILE A 63 -2.26 7.01 6.61
CA ILE A 63 -3.26 6.77 7.65
C ILE A 63 -3.00 7.70 8.83
N ASP A 64 -1.75 7.80 9.30
CA ASP A 64 -1.37 8.70 10.39
C ASP A 64 -1.76 10.14 10.09
N GLN A 65 -1.45 10.62 8.88
CA GLN A 65 -1.85 11.96 8.43
C GLN A 65 -3.39 12.17 8.47
N LEU A 66 -4.16 11.17 8.04
CA LEU A 66 -5.63 11.27 8.04
C LEU A 66 -6.22 11.24 9.44
N LEU A 67 -5.60 10.49 10.37
CA LEU A 67 -6.00 10.49 11.77
C LEU A 67 -5.71 11.85 12.41
N GLU A 68 -4.53 12.43 12.17
CA GLU A 68 -4.20 13.79 12.63
C GLU A 68 -5.16 14.85 12.06
N GLU A 69 -5.52 14.76 10.76
CA GLU A 69 -6.49 15.65 10.13
C GLU A 69 -7.90 15.51 10.75
N SER A 70 -8.27 14.31 11.20
CA SER A 70 -9.60 14.06 11.81
C SER A 70 -9.75 14.57 13.25
N GLU A 71 -8.64 14.77 13.98
CA GLU A 71 -8.66 15.29 15.36
C GLU A 71 -8.70 16.84 15.42
N LEU A 72 -8.60 17.51 14.28
CA LEU A 72 -8.58 18.98 14.16
C LEU A 72 -9.94 19.59 13.77
N ASP A 73 -10.94 18.76 13.46
CA ASP A 73 -12.34 19.15 13.18
C ASP A 73 -13.24 18.96 14.42
#